data_AF-A0AAW5U222-F1
#
_entry.id   AF-A0AAW5U222-F1
#
_cell.length_a   1.000
_cell.length_b   1.000
_cell.length_c   1.000
_cell.angle_alpha   90.00
_cell.angle_beta   90.00
_cell.angle_gamma   90.00
#
_symmetry.space_group_name_H-M   'P 1'
#
loop_
_entity.id
_entity.type
_entity.pdbx_description
1 polymer ?
#
loop_
_entity_poly.entity_id
_entity_poly.type
_entity_poly.pdbx_seq_one_letter_code
_entity_poly.pdbx_strand_id
1 'polypeptide(L)'
;MDTKKPVIFLSASMPTKERDHRFFDTADFIAIRDAVVALVNAIIPNFRLVWGGHPAITPIIHDIFKKRGFDYNKYVTIYQSAYFAGNMPKENQHFDNVVITDDVRKYENETQNIAASLFVMRQRMLTDSPIFAGFFIGGMEGVLNEYELLKKYNSEARIYPIASTGAAAHILYDNLQKQGKINNTRLLNDYCYSSLFDDILNR
;
A
#
# COMPACT_ATOMS: atom_id res chain seq x y z
N MET A 1 -7.99 12.20 -16.48
CA MET A 1 -8.23 10.89 -15.82
C MET A 1 -9.73 10.71 -15.64
N ASP A 2 -10.24 9.50 -15.82
CA ASP A 2 -11.63 9.19 -15.48
C ASP A 2 -11.78 9.22 -13.95
N THR A 3 -12.28 10.34 -13.43
CA THR A 3 -12.43 10.62 -11.99
C THR A 3 -13.56 9.83 -11.34
N LYS A 4 -14.30 9.02 -12.11
CA LYS A 4 -15.46 8.27 -11.60
C LYS A 4 -15.13 6.92 -10.96
N LYS A 5 -13.92 6.39 -11.17
CA LYS A 5 -13.56 5.06 -10.65
C LYS A 5 -13.22 5.12 -9.17
N PRO A 6 -13.72 4.18 -8.34
CA PRO A 6 -13.34 4.13 -6.94
C PRO A 6 -11.84 3.89 -6.76
N VAL A 7 -11.28 4.44 -5.69
CA VAL A 7 -9.83 4.44 -5.43
C VAL A 7 -9.48 3.39 -4.39
N ILE A 8 -8.51 2.54 -4.73
CA ILE A 8 -7.90 1.56 -3.86
C ILE A 8 -6.56 2.10 -3.38
N PHE A 9 -6.38 2.16 -2.05
CA PHE A 9 -5.11 2.45 -1.43
C PHE A 9 -4.35 1.14 -1.15
N LEU A 10 -3.07 1.09 -1.52
CA LEU A 10 -2.18 -0.02 -1.22
C LEU A 10 -1.04 0.43 -0.29
N SER A 11 -1.03 -0.14 0.90
CA SER A 11 0.05 -0.07 1.88
C SER A 11 0.81 -1.40 1.85
N ALA A 12 1.96 -1.44 1.19
CA ALA A 12 2.76 -2.66 1.08
C ALA A 12 4.26 -2.37 1.08
N SER A 13 5.02 -3.23 1.76
CA SER A 13 6.47 -3.27 1.70
C SER A 13 6.99 -4.66 2.08
N MET A 14 8.28 -4.90 1.84
CA MET A 14 8.97 -6.13 2.25
C MET A 14 9.85 -5.82 3.48
N PRO A 15 9.66 -6.51 4.62
CA PRO A 15 10.53 -6.34 5.79
C PRO A 15 11.98 -6.69 5.48
N THR A 16 12.92 -5.99 6.12
CA THR A 16 14.36 -6.28 6.01
C THR A 16 14.90 -6.83 7.34
N LYS A 17 16.00 -7.59 7.29
CA LYS A 17 16.57 -8.28 8.46
C LYS A 17 17.10 -7.34 9.53
N GLU A 18 17.44 -6.12 9.14
CA GLU A 18 18.04 -5.10 9.99
C GLU A 18 16.99 -4.31 10.79
N ARG A 19 15.71 -4.58 10.56
CA ARG A 19 14.56 -3.92 11.21
C ARG A 19 13.99 -4.80 12.33
N ASP A 20 12.97 -4.29 13.02
CA ASP A 20 12.35 -5.02 14.14
C ASP A 20 11.89 -6.43 13.71
N HIS A 21 12.43 -7.44 14.39
CA HIS A 21 12.25 -8.85 14.08
C HIS A 21 10.77 -9.26 14.09
N ARG A 22 9.91 -8.55 14.85
CA ARG A 22 8.46 -8.81 14.86
C ARG A 22 7.82 -8.79 13.48
N PHE A 23 8.38 -8.00 12.55
CA PHE A 23 7.89 -7.92 11.17
C PHE A 23 8.58 -8.94 10.28
N PHE A 24 9.89 -9.13 10.44
CA PHE A 24 10.67 -10.00 9.58
C PHE A 24 10.39 -11.48 9.84
N ASP A 25 10.30 -11.89 11.10
CA ASP A 25 10.21 -13.31 11.50
C ASP A 25 8.92 -13.98 11.02
N THR A 26 7.88 -13.19 10.80
CA THR A 26 6.57 -13.67 10.35
C THR A 26 6.31 -13.40 8.87
N ALA A 27 7.20 -12.68 8.18
CA ALA A 27 6.98 -12.26 6.81
C ALA A 27 7.02 -13.44 5.84
N ASP A 28 5.95 -13.63 5.07
CA ASP A 28 5.97 -14.53 3.92
C ASP A 28 6.15 -13.71 2.63
N PHE A 29 7.39 -13.65 2.15
CA PHE A 29 7.75 -12.88 0.95
C PHE A 29 7.06 -13.38 -0.32
N ILE A 30 6.77 -14.68 -0.42
CA ILE A 30 6.05 -15.26 -1.56
C ILE A 30 4.59 -14.79 -1.51
N ALA A 31 3.95 -14.93 -0.34
CA ALA A 31 2.61 -14.44 -0.10
C ALA A 31 2.46 -12.94 -0.35
N ILE A 32 3.41 -12.10 0.12
CA ILE A 32 3.41 -10.65 -0.13
C ILE A 32 3.39 -10.37 -1.64
N ARG A 33 4.28 -11.02 -2.39
CA ARG A 33 4.35 -10.85 -3.85
C ARG A 33 3.06 -11.28 -4.53
N ASP A 34 2.57 -12.47 -4.20
CA ASP A 34 1.40 -13.06 -4.85
C ASP A 34 0.13 -12.26 -4.52
N ALA A 35 -0.01 -11.77 -3.29
CA ALA A 35 -1.10 -10.90 -2.88
C ALA A 35 -1.07 -9.56 -3.62
N VAL A 36 0.10 -8.93 -3.80
CA VAL A 36 0.21 -7.70 -4.60
C VAL A 36 -0.21 -7.97 -6.05
N VAL A 37 0.29 -9.06 -6.65
CA VAL A 37 -0.03 -9.42 -8.04
C VAL A 37 -1.53 -9.66 -8.20
N ALA A 38 -2.13 -10.48 -7.33
CA ALA A 38 -3.55 -10.78 -7.35
C ALA A 38 -4.40 -9.52 -7.15
N LEU A 39 -4.02 -8.63 -6.23
CA LEU A 39 -4.76 -7.39 -5.97
C LEU A 39 -4.80 -6.52 -7.23
N VAL A 40 -3.65 -6.24 -7.84
CA VAL A 40 -3.59 -5.41 -9.06
C VAL A 40 -4.46 -6.02 -10.17
N ASN A 41 -4.41 -7.35 -10.31
CA ASN A 41 -5.20 -8.06 -11.30
C ASN A 41 -6.72 -8.01 -11.02
N ALA A 42 -7.12 -8.02 -9.75
CA ALA A 42 -8.51 -7.97 -9.30
C ALA A 42 -9.11 -6.56 -9.40
N ILE A 43 -8.30 -5.50 -9.31
CA ILE A 43 -8.81 -4.13 -9.30
C ILE A 43 -8.79 -3.45 -10.68
N ILE A 44 -7.85 -3.81 -11.56
CA ILE A 44 -7.78 -3.24 -12.91
C ILE A 44 -8.71 -4.00 -13.87
N PRO A 45 -9.52 -3.31 -14.70
CA PRO A 45 -9.55 -1.87 -14.96
C PRO A 45 -10.65 -1.11 -14.18
N ASN A 46 -11.33 -1.72 -13.22
CA ASN A 46 -12.54 -1.13 -12.60
C ASN A 46 -12.25 -0.08 -11.54
N PHE A 47 -11.06 -0.12 -10.94
CA PHE A 47 -10.61 0.79 -9.90
C PHE A 47 -9.36 1.55 -10.33
N ARG A 48 -9.03 2.57 -9.54
CA ARG A 48 -7.72 3.22 -9.55
C ARG A 48 -6.90 2.76 -8.34
N LEU A 49 -5.59 2.75 -8.47
CA LEU A 49 -4.64 2.38 -7.43
C LEU A 49 -3.83 3.62 -6.99
N VAL A 50 -3.72 3.85 -5.68
CA VAL A 50 -2.85 4.87 -5.09
C VAL A 50 -1.94 4.25 -4.04
N TRP A 51 -0.67 4.66 -4.01
CA TRP A 51 0.33 4.14 -3.07
C TRP A 51 1.64 4.94 -3.05
N GLY A 52 2.53 4.62 -2.11
CA GLY A 52 3.81 5.32 -1.90
C GLY A 52 4.97 4.90 -2.82
N GLY A 53 4.78 3.93 -3.72
CA GLY A 53 5.82 3.49 -4.67
C GLY A 53 7.06 2.86 -4.00
N HIS A 54 6.85 1.96 -3.03
CA HIS A 54 7.94 1.30 -2.31
C HIS A 54 8.86 0.51 -3.28
N PRO A 55 10.20 0.62 -3.18
CA PRO A 55 11.15 -0.01 -4.13
C PRO A 55 10.95 -1.50 -4.37
N ALA A 56 10.60 -2.25 -3.33
CA ALA A 56 10.37 -3.70 -3.45
C ALA A 56 9.06 -4.06 -4.17
N ILE A 57 8.07 -3.17 -4.20
CA ILE A 57 6.74 -3.48 -4.76
C ILE A 57 6.55 -2.84 -6.14
N THR A 58 7.15 -1.66 -6.36
CA THR A 58 7.07 -0.92 -7.62
C THR A 58 7.35 -1.80 -8.86
N PRO A 59 8.45 -2.59 -8.93
CA PRO A 59 8.74 -3.43 -10.09
C PRO A 59 7.66 -4.48 -10.36
N ILE A 60 7.04 -5.03 -9.30
CA ILE A 60 5.97 -6.03 -9.40
C ILE A 60 4.77 -5.44 -10.13
N ILE A 61 4.33 -4.24 -9.73
CA ILE A 61 3.19 -3.58 -10.36
C ILE A 61 3.51 -3.17 -11.80
N HIS A 62 4.70 -2.60 -12.02
CA HIS A 62 5.15 -2.23 -13.37
C HIS A 62 5.09 -3.41 -14.35
N ASP A 63 5.60 -4.57 -13.94
CA ASP A 63 5.61 -5.79 -14.77
C ASP A 63 4.20 -6.28 -15.13
N ILE A 64 3.22 -6.13 -14.24
CA ILE A 64 1.82 -6.52 -14.50
C ILE A 64 1.22 -5.64 -15.59
N PHE A 65 1.39 -4.32 -15.47
CA PHE A 65 0.88 -3.36 -16.45
C PHE A 65 1.52 -3.57 -17.83
N LYS A 66 2.84 -3.74 -17.87
CA LYS A 66 3.58 -4.03 -19.10
C LYS A 66 3.08 -5.30 -19.79
N LYS A 67 2.88 -6.40 -19.05
CA LYS A 67 2.39 -7.67 -19.61
C LYS A 67 0.95 -7.60 -20.10
N ARG A 68 0.10 -6.81 -19.46
CA ARG A 68 -1.33 -6.69 -19.81
C ARG A 68 -1.63 -5.62 -20.85
N GLY A 69 -0.65 -4.79 -21.22
CA GLY A 69 -0.83 -3.70 -22.18
C GLY A 69 -1.78 -2.60 -21.68
N PHE A 70 -1.93 -2.45 -20.36
CA PHE A 70 -2.71 -1.37 -19.78
C PHE A 70 -1.87 -0.10 -19.66
N ASP A 71 -2.48 1.04 -19.96
CA ASP A 71 -1.89 2.35 -19.70
C ASP A 71 -1.82 2.60 -18.19
N TYR A 72 -0.61 2.57 -17.64
CA TYR A 72 -0.34 2.81 -16.23
C TYR A 72 -0.96 4.12 -15.74
N ASN A 73 -0.84 5.17 -16.55
CA ASN A 73 -1.26 6.52 -16.19
C ASN A 73 -2.77 6.64 -16.03
N LYS A 74 -3.53 5.77 -16.66
CA LYS A 74 -4.99 5.77 -16.51
C LYS A 74 -5.44 5.25 -15.15
N TYR A 75 -4.64 4.40 -14.51
CA TYR A 75 -5.09 3.59 -13.38
C TYR A 75 -4.30 3.80 -12.10
N VAL A 76 -3.05 4.24 -12.16
CA VAL A 76 -2.19 4.30 -10.98
C VAL A 76 -1.71 5.72 -10.72
N THR A 77 -1.60 6.07 -9.45
CA THR A 77 -0.97 7.32 -8.98
C THR A 77 -0.01 6.97 -7.85
N ILE A 78 1.26 7.34 -8.01
CA ILE A 78 2.29 7.18 -6.98
C ILE A 78 2.47 8.49 -6.24
N TYR A 79 2.63 8.42 -4.93
CA TYR A 79 3.04 9.55 -4.10
C TYR A 79 4.45 9.33 -3.61
N GLN A 80 5.34 10.30 -3.86
CA GLN A 80 6.70 10.27 -3.34
C GLN A 80 7.04 11.60 -2.68
N SER A 81 7.90 11.56 -1.67
CA SER A 81 8.43 12.78 -1.08
C SER A 81 9.71 13.20 -1.82
N ALA A 82 9.82 14.50 -2.10
CA ALA A 82 11.02 15.12 -2.64
C ALA A 82 12.26 14.86 -1.75
N TYR A 83 12.05 14.52 -0.47
CA TYR A 83 13.12 14.16 0.46
C TYR A 83 13.97 13.00 -0.09
N PHE A 84 13.35 12.08 -0.82
CA PHE A 84 13.99 10.88 -1.37
C PHE A 84 14.35 11.00 -2.86
N ALA A 85 14.31 12.20 -3.46
CA ALA A 85 14.51 12.38 -4.89
C ALA A 85 15.81 11.73 -5.44
N GLY A 86 16.87 11.61 -4.63
CA GLY A 86 18.13 10.94 -5.01
C GLY A 86 18.14 9.40 -4.87
N ASN A 87 17.15 8.81 -4.19
CA ASN A 87 17.06 7.38 -3.87
C ASN A 87 15.83 6.69 -4.48
N MET A 88 15.17 7.34 -5.45
CA MET A 88 13.95 6.78 -6.03
C MET A 88 14.28 5.62 -6.99
N PRO A 89 13.50 4.51 -6.95
CA PRO A 89 13.60 3.43 -7.94
C PRO A 89 13.62 3.96 -9.38
N LYS A 90 14.51 3.43 -10.22
CA LYS A 90 14.60 3.83 -11.64
C LYS A 90 13.29 3.57 -12.38
N GLU A 91 12.55 2.56 -11.96
CA GLU A 91 11.23 2.19 -12.44
C GLU A 91 10.23 3.33 -12.27
N ASN A 92 10.42 4.23 -11.28
CA ASN A 92 9.52 5.37 -11.10
C ASN A 92 9.56 6.38 -12.26
N GLN A 93 10.65 6.40 -13.04
CA GLN A 93 10.75 7.21 -14.26
C GLN A 93 9.81 6.72 -15.38
N HIS A 94 9.29 5.49 -15.26
CA HIS A 94 8.36 4.92 -16.24
C HIS A 94 6.90 5.20 -15.88
N PHE A 95 6.65 5.87 -14.75
CA PHE A 95 5.32 6.30 -14.35
C PHE A 95 5.19 7.79 -14.62
N ASP A 96 4.26 8.17 -15.50
CA ASP A 96 4.05 9.59 -15.77
C ASP A 96 3.17 10.25 -14.70
N ASN A 97 2.47 9.45 -13.87
CA ASN A 97 1.64 9.93 -12.76
C ASN A 97 2.27 9.72 -11.38
N VAL A 98 3.36 10.44 -11.16
CA VAL A 98 4.00 10.57 -9.84
C VAL A 98 3.67 11.95 -9.26
N VAL A 99 3.00 11.94 -8.11
CA VAL A 99 2.78 13.14 -7.30
C VAL A 99 3.96 13.29 -6.35
N ILE A 100 4.81 14.28 -6.64
CA ILE A 100 5.88 14.68 -5.74
C ILE A 100 5.32 15.62 -4.68
N THR A 101 5.64 15.33 -3.42
CA THR A 101 5.29 16.13 -2.26
C THR A 101 6.52 16.81 -1.68
N ASP A 102 6.31 17.99 -1.11
CA ASP A 102 7.39 18.79 -0.53
C ASP A 102 8.10 18.02 0.58
N ASP A 103 9.40 18.27 0.71
CA ASP A 103 10.18 17.75 1.81
C ASP A 103 10.15 18.70 3.02
N VAL A 104 10.37 18.12 4.20
CA VAL A 104 10.40 18.86 5.46
C VAL A 104 11.82 18.78 6.00
N ARG A 105 12.55 19.91 5.98
CA ARG A 105 13.93 20.06 6.47
C ARG A 105 14.06 21.09 7.57
N LYS A 106 13.17 21.03 8.56
CA LYS A 106 13.09 22.04 9.65
C LYS A 106 13.65 21.56 10.99
N TYR A 107 13.96 20.28 11.10
CA TYR A 107 14.52 19.68 12.31
C TYR A 107 16.01 19.46 12.15
N GLU A 108 16.76 19.52 13.26
CA GLU A 108 18.18 19.16 13.26
C GLU A 108 18.39 17.66 13.07
N ASN A 109 17.44 16.84 13.53
CA ASN A 109 17.51 15.39 13.42
C ASN A 109 16.95 14.91 12.08
N GLU A 110 17.76 14.17 11.33
CA GLU A 110 17.39 13.60 10.03
C GLU A 110 16.16 12.68 10.10
N THR A 111 16.06 11.86 11.15
CA THR A 111 14.92 10.96 11.37
C THR A 111 13.61 11.72 11.51
N GLN A 112 13.64 12.90 12.14
CA GLN A 112 12.45 13.74 12.29
C GLN A 112 12.04 14.38 10.96
N ASN A 113 13.02 14.82 10.16
CA ASN A 113 12.77 15.34 8.80
C ASN A 113 12.18 14.25 7.89
N ILE A 114 12.72 13.03 7.94
CA ILE A 114 12.19 11.85 7.23
C ILE A 114 10.74 11.59 7.63
N ALA A 115 10.46 11.50 8.93
CA ALA A 115 9.13 11.21 9.44
C ALA A 115 8.11 12.31 9.04
N ALA A 116 8.51 13.58 9.12
CA ALA A 116 7.67 14.70 8.73
C ALA A 116 7.40 14.74 7.22
N SER A 117 8.42 14.47 6.40
CA SER A 117 8.29 14.41 4.93
C SER A 117 7.38 13.26 4.50
N LEU A 118 7.54 12.08 5.11
CA LEU A 118 6.65 10.94 4.88
C LEU A 118 5.21 11.22 5.33
N PHE A 119 5.03 11.97 6.42
CA PHE A 119 3.69 12.35 6.88
C PHE A 119 2.98 13.25 5.85
N VAL A 120 3.66 14.27 5.32
CA VAL A 120 3.09 15.15 4.27
C VAL A 120 2.69 14.33 3.05
N MET A 121 3.58 13.44 2.60
CA MET A 121 3.31 12.53 1.47
C MET A 121 2.09 11.65 1.71
N ARG A 122 2.02 10.97 2.87
CA ARG A 122 0.92 10.07 3.23
C ARG A 122 -0.40 10.81 3.40
N GLN A 123 -0.38 11.98 4.00
CA GLN A 123 -1.58 12.80 4.14
C GLN A 123 -2.15 13.09 2.75
N ARG A 124 -1.32 13.64 1.85
CA ARG A 124 -1.75 13.95 0.49
C ARG A 124 -2.28 12.72 -0.26
N MET A 125 -1.55 11.60 -0.18
CA MET A 125 -1.97 10.32 -0.77
C MET A 125 -3.37 9.86 -0.33
N LEU A 126 -3.75 10.14 0.91
CA LEU A 126 -5.01 9.71 1.50
C LEU A 126 -6.11 10.78 1.44
N THR A 127 -5.78 12.03 1.07
CA THR A 127 -6.75 13.14 1.01
C THR A 127 -7.03 13.67 -0.39
N ASP A 128 -6.14 13.41 -1.37
CA ASP A 128 -6.31 13.90 -2.74
C ASP A 128 -7.52 13.26 -3.45
N SER A 129 -8.02 12.11 -2.96
CA SER A 129 -9.26 11.49 -3.42
C SER A 129 -9.87 10.60 -2.33
N PRO A 130 -11.21 10.47 -2.26
CA PRO A 130 -11.85 9.54 -1.33
C PRO A 130 -11.41 8.10 -1.58
N ILE A 131 -10.96 7.43 -0.52
CA ILE A 131 -10.51 6.04 -0.59
C ILE A 131 -11.70 5.10 -0.40
N PHE A 132 -11.92 4.21 -1.36
CA PHE A 132 -12.95 3.18 -1.28
C PHE A 132 -12.51 2.05 -0.34
N ALA A 133 -11.27 1.57 -0.49
CA ALA A 133 -10.70 0.53 0.34
C ALA A 133 -9.18 0.65 0.45
N GLY A 134 -8.64 0.32 1.62
CA GLY A 134 -7.22 0.17 1.90
C GLY A 134 -6.84 -1.30 2.06
N PHE A 135 -5.84 -1.74 1.29
CA PHE A 135 -5.23 -3.06 1.38
C PHE A 135 -3.85 -2.95 2.02
N PHE A 136 -3.63 -3.75 3.07
CA PHE A 136 -2.39 -3.77 3.84
C PHE A 136 -1.73 -5.14 3.67
N ILE A 137 -0.56 -5.18 3.03
CA ILE A 137 0.10 -6.43 2.63
C ILE A 137 1.55 -6.40 3.14
N GLY A 138 1.89 -7.36 4.00
CA GLY A 138 3.20 -7.48 4.64
C GLY A 138 3.62 -6.20 5.39
N GLY A 139 4.84 -5.77 5.10
CA GLY A 139 5.43 -4.51 5.53
C GLY A 139 5.78 -4.38 7.02
N MET A 140 6.11 -3.16 7.41
CA MET A 140 6.66 -2.83 8.74
C MET A 140 5.84 -1.69 9.40
N GLU A 141 6.44 -0.86 10.25
CA GLU A 141 5.77 0.22 10.99
C GLU A 141 5.04 1.21 10.07
N GLY A 142 5.54 1.40 8.84
CA GLY A 142 4.90 2.24 7.83
C GLY A 142 3.45 1.85 7.55
N VAL A 143 3.16 0.55 7.51
CA VAL A 143 1.81 0.00 7.27
C VAL A 143 0.86 0.36 8.39
N LEU A 144 1.30 0.25 9.64
CA LEU A 144 0.51 0.60 10.82
C LEU A 144 0.24 2.11 10.86
N ASN A 145 1.25 2.92 10.56
CA ASN A 145 1.11 4.38 10.47
C ASN A 145 0.10 4.79 9.38
N GLU A 146 0.17 4.13 8.21
CA GLU A 146 -0.74 4.40 7.09
C GLU A 146 -2.17 3.99 7.41
N TYR A 147 -2.38 2.90 8.14
CA TYR A 147 -3.71 2.52 8.63
C TYR A 147 -4.33 3.59 9.53
N GLU A 148 -3.58 4.13 10.50
CA GLU A 148 -4.10 5.18 11.39
C GLU A 148 -4.45 6.45 10.63
N LEU A 149 -3.64 6.83 9.63
CA LEU A 149 -3.93 7.99 8.77
C LEU A 149 -5.14 7.72 7.87
N LEU A 150 -5.27 6.52 7.29
CA LEU A 150 -6.42 6.17 6.46
C LEU A 150 -7.70 6.27 7.27
N LYS A 151 -7.74 5.68 8.46
CA LYS A 151 -8.90 5.74 9.35
C LYS A 151 -9.24 7.18 9.76
N LYS A 152 -8.22 8.03 9.96
CA LYS A 152 -8.41 9.45 10.30
C LYS A 152 -9.03 10.25 9.16
N TYR A 153 -8.57 10.04 7.92
CA TYR A 153 -8.97 10.86 6.78
C TYR A 153 -10.11 10.25 5.93
N ASN A 154 -10.31 8.94 6.03
CA ASN A 154 -11.31 8.18 5.27
C ASN A 154 -11.99 7.16 6.21
N SER A 155 -12.84 7.63 7.12
CA SER A 155 -13.51 6.76 8.11
C SER A 155 -14.37 5.66 7.49
N GLU A 156 -14.90 5.91 6.29
CA GLU A 156 -15.77 4.99 5.54
C GLU A 156 -14.99 4.01 4.65
N ALA A 157 -13.67 4.15 4.54
CA ALA A 157 -12.86 3.26 3.71
C ALA A 157 -12.87 1.85 4.30
N ARG A 158 -13.06 0.85 3.43
CA ARG A 158 -12.97 -0.55 3.84
C ARG A 158 -11.52 -0.93 4.13
N ILE A 159 -11.28 -1.69 5.20
CA ILE A 159 -9.94 -2.01 5.69
C ILE A 159 -9.67 -3.51 5.52
N TYR A 160 -8.67 -3.86 4.72
CA TYR A 160 -8.31 -5.24 4.42
C TYR A 160 -6.84 -5.53 4.74
N PRO A 161 -6.53 -5.92 6.00
CA PRO A 161 -5.22 -6.43 6.35
C PRO A 161 -5.08 -7.88 5.89
N ILE A 162 -4.21 -8.15 4.91
CA ILE A 162 -3.98 -9.49 4.37
C ILE A 162 -2.97 -10.21 5.29
N ALA A 163 -3.46 -10.70 6.42
CA ALA A 163 -2.67 -11.27 7.50
C ALA A 163 -1.99 -12.60 7.15
N SER A 164 -2.46 -13.33 6.13
CA SER A 164 -1.74 -14.48 5.58
C SER A 164 -0.37 -14.12 5.02
N THR A 165 -0.11 -12.84 4.72
CA THR A 165 1.22 -12.36 4.28
C THR A 165 2.19 -12.09 5.44
N GLY A 166 1.73 -12.19 6.68
CA GLY A 166 2.56 -11.97 7.86
C GLY A 166 2.88 -10.50 8.14
N ALA A 167 3.96 -10.28 8.89
CA ALA A 167 4.53 -8.97 9.17
C ALA A 167 3.52 -7.95 9.76
N ALA A 168 3.61 -6.67 9.36
CA ALA A 168 2.74 -5.64 9.91
C ALA A 168 1.25 -5.85 9.58
N ALA A 169 0.93 -6.44 8.42
CA ALA A 169 -0.44 -6.78 8.06
C ALA A 169 -1.08 -7.77 9.05
N HIS A 170 -0.34 -8.79 9.50
CA HIS A 170 -0.82 -9.73 10.50
C HIS A 170 -1.07 -9.07 11.86
N ILE A 171 -0.12 -8.25 12.31
CA ILE A 171 -0.26 -7.47 13.56
C ILE A 171 -1.49 -6.55 13.49
N LEU A 172 -1.72 -5.91 12.34
CA LEU A 172 -2.88 -5.06 12.12
C LEU A 172 -4.19 -5.85 12.21
N TYR A 173 -4.25 -7.03 11.58
CA TYR A 173 -5.41 -7.92 11.66
C TYR A 173 -5.71 -8.32 13.11
N ASP A 174 -4.71 -8.81 13.85
CA ASP A 174 -4.89 -9.22 15.25
C ASP A 174 -5.42 -8.08 16.13
N ASN A 175 -4.88 -6.87 15.95
CA ASN A 175 -5.31 -5.70 16.70
C ASN A 175 -6.78 -5.34 16.39
N LEU A 176 -7.17 -5.40 15.12
CA LEU A 176 -8.53 -5.13 14.68
C LEU A 176 -9.51 -6.23 15.14
N GLN A 177 -9.08 -7.48 15.11
CA GLN A 177 -9.88 -8.62 15.56
C GLN A 177 -10.13 -8.56 17.07
N LYS A 178 -9.09 -8.26 17.87
CA LYS A 178 -9.20 -8.05 19.33
C LYS A 178 -10.15 -6.89 19.68
N GLN A 179 -10.24 -5.89 18.81
CA GLN A 179 -11.18 -4.77 18.95
C GLN A 179 -12.59 -5.09 18.42
N GLY A 180 -12.84 -6.30 17.91
CA GLY A 180 -14.12 -6.70 17.33
C GLY A 180 -14.47 -5.98 16.01
N LYS A 181 -13.49 -5.37 15.34
CA LYS A 181 -13.71 -4.57 14.12
C LYS A 181 -13.69 -5.40 12.84
N ILE A 182 -13.03 -6.55 12.87
CA ILE A 182 -12.99 -7.50 11.76
C ILE A 182 -13.14 -8.92 12.29
N ASN A 183 -13.77 -9.77 11.50
CA ASN A 183 -13.97 -11.19 11.80
C ASN A 183 -13.74 -12.09 10.57
N ASN A 184 -13.32 -11.53 9.44
CA ASN A 184 -13.11 -12.28 8.21
C ASN A 184 -11.81 -13.10 8.29
N THR A 185 -11.94 -14.37 8.68
CA THR A 185 -10.83 -15.31 8.84
C THR A 185 -10.10 -15.64 7.53
N ARG A 186 -10.69 -15.36 6.37
CA ARG A 186 -10.00 -15.54 5.08
C ARG A 186 -8.82 -14.59 4.92
N LEU A 187 -8.89 -13.40 5.51
CA LEU A 187 -7.76 -12.47 5.51
C LEU A 187 -6.53 -13.04 6.24
N LEU A 188 -6.74 -13.95 7.20
CA LEU A 188 -5.70 -14.60 7.99
C LEU A 188 -5.13 -15.85 7.32
N ASN A 189 -5.98 -16.64 6.68
CA ASN A 189 -5.64 -18.02 6.30
C ASN A 189 -5.57 -18.24 4.79
N ASP A 190 -6.14 -17.36 3.97
CA ASP A 190 -6.27 -17.60 2.54
C ASP A 190 -5.01 -17.20 1.79
N TYR A 191 -4.49 -18.13 0.99
CA TYR A 191 -3.40 -17.92 0.04
C TYR A 191 -3.92 -17.90 -1.42
N CYS A 192 -5.21 -18.20 -1.63
CA CYS A 192 -5.86 -18.04 -2.93
C CYS A 192 -6.31 -16.59 -3.12
N TYR A 193 -5.34 -15.68 -3.24
CA TYR A 193 -5.58 -14.24 -3.24
C TYR A 193 -6.53 -13.75 -4.33
N SER A 194 -6.51 -14.38 -5.51
CA SER A 194 -7.44 -14.01 -6.60
C SER A 194 -8.90 -14.19 -6.18
N SER A 195 -9.25 -15.38 -5.66
CA SER A 195 -10.62 -15.63 -5.16
C SER A 195 -10.95 -14.75 -3.96
N LEU A 196 -10.00 -14.55 -3.04
CA LEU A 196 -10.19 -13.68 -1.89
C LEU A 196 -10.59 -12.26 -2.31
N PHE A 197 -9.88 -11.68 -3.28
CA PHE A 197 -10.14 -10.32 -3.73
C PHE A 197 -11.39 -10.19 -4.60
N ASP A 198 -11.69 -11.19 -5.45
CA ASP A 198 -12.93 -11.20 -6.21
C ASP A 198 -14.14 -11.20 -5.26
N ASP A 199 -14.13 -12.06 -4.24
CA ASP A 199 -15.21 -12.14 -3.26
C ASP A 199 -15.33 -10.85 -2.43
N ILE A 200 -14.21 -10.30 -1.93
CA ILE A 200 -14.21 -9.09 -1.10
C ILE A 200 -14.66 -7.84 -1.90
N LEU A 201 -14.33 -7.79 -3.19
CA LEU A 201 -14.71 -6.70 -4.08
C LEU A 201 -16.09 -6.92 -4.73
N ASN A 202 -16.77 -8.04 -4.43
CA ASN A 202 -18.04 -8.47 -5.01
C ASN A 202 -17.99 -8.55 -6.55
N ARG A 203 -16.99 -9.26 -7.10
CA ARG A 203 -16.81 -9.46 -8.54
C ARG A 203 -17.09 -10.88 -8.99
#